data_AF-A0A9P0ST97-F1
#
_entry.id   AF-A0A9P0ST97-F1
#
_cell.length_a   1.000
_cell.length_b   1.000
_cell.length_c   1.000
_cell.angle_alpha   90.00
_cell.angle_beta   90.00
_cell.angle_gamma   90.00
#
_symmetry.space_group_name_H-M   'P 1'
#
loop_
_entity.id
_entity.type
_entity.pdbx_description
1 polymer ?
#
loop_
_entity_poly.entity_id
_entity_poly.type
_entity_poly.pdbx_seq_one_letter_code
_entity_poly.pdbx_strand_id
1 'polypeptide(L)'
;MTYKKVILFWMAAVLIIRIEALKEHCNKQEDLLQRCSMALPVLSSPEISFALTREELDKSCIELRAGIKCIDNYTEVCMEKSEQVVFRRMYAGITDVVQELCTRGTYQDEYLRHADCVKKVRPEYETCSKNYEVTLTSLGNQYETDSGSHEDLRTMCCSFQEYLQCSERTVQRSCGDDAALFTSAFLKRMASNIIKNFCLEYRGQECGVTDSGTSNQLSLVLLSVTMIFPFVSALVPA
;
A
#
# COMPACT_ATOMS: atom_id res chain seq x y z
N MET A 1 52.57 21.19 -18.95
CA MET A 1 51.55 20.10 -18.84
C MET A 1 51.17 19.78 -17.38
N THR A 2 52.02 20.13 -16.41
CA THR A 2 51.89 19.82 -14.97
C THR A 2 50.79 20.60 -14.27
N TYR A 3 50.65 21.90 -14.55
CA TYR A 3 49.69 22.78 -13.87
C TYR A 3 48.22 22.42 -14.15
N LYS A 4 47.88 22.05 -15.39
CA LYS A 4 46.54 21.56 -15.74
C LYS A 4 46.16 20.28 -14.98
N LYS A 5 47.11 19.36 -14.78
CA LYS A 5 46.90 18.13 -14.00
C LYS A 5 46.66 18.43 -12.52
N VAL A 6 47.39 19.40 -11.97
CA VAL A 6 47.20 19.87 -10.58
C VAL A 6 45.82 20.50 -10.39
N ILE A 7 45.38 21.38 -11.30
CA ILE A 7 44.03 21.98 -11.23
C ILE A 7 42.93 20.92 -11.32
N LEU A 8 43.06 19.97 -12.25
CA LEU A 8 42.10 18.86 -12.39
C LEU A 8 42.02 18.01 -11.12
N PHE A 9 43.15 17.74 -10.47
CA PHE A 9 43.19 17.01 -9.21
C PHE A 9 42.49 17.77 -8.08
N TRP A 10 42.73 19.08 -7.95
CA TRP A 10 42.05 19.92 -6.96
C TRP A 10 40.54 20.03 -7.22
N MET A 11 40.11 20.18 -8.48
CA MET A 11 38.68 20.20 -8.81
C MET A 11 38.01 18.85 -8.50
N ALA A 12 38.66 17.74 -8.81
CA ALA A 12 38.18 16.40 -8.47
C ALA A 12 38.09 16.19 -6.95
N ALA A 13 39.12 16.60 -6.19
CA ALA A 13 39.12 16.52 -4.73
C ALA A 13 37.99 17.35 -4.10
N VAL A 14 37.76 18.58 -4.58
CA VAL A 14 36.64 19.42 -4.12
C VAL A 14 35.30 18.78 -4.45
N LEU A 15 35.13 18.20 -5.64
CA LEU A 15 33.92 17.47 -6.03
C LEU A 15 33.65 16.27 -5.12
N ILE A 16 34.67 15.47 -4.81
CA ILE A 16 34.56 14.31 -3.93
C ILE A 16 34.15 14.73 -2.51
N ILE A 17 34.81 15.75 -1.94
CA ILE A 17 34.47 16.27 -0.61
C ILE A 17 33.01 16.76 -0.56
N ARG A 18 32.53 17.40 -1.63
CA ARG A 18 31.12 17.84 -1.72
C ARG A 18 30.16 16.67 -1.75
N ILE A 19 30.48 15.61 -2.50
CA ILE A 19 29.65 14.40 -2.60
C ILE A 19 29.59 13.68 -1.24
N GLU A 20 30.72 13.54 -0.55
CA GLU A 20 30.76 12.91 0.79
C GLU A 20 29.93 13.69 1.81
N ALA A 21 30.04 15.02 1.82
CA ALA A 21 29.24 15.87 2.70
C ALA A 21 27.74 15.82 2.37
N LEU A 22 27.37 15.74 1.08
CA LEU A 22 25.98 15.57 0.65
C LEU A 22 25.43 14.20 1.09
N LYS A 23 26.23 13.14 0.93
CA LYS A 23 25.84 11.79 1.33
C LYS A 23 25.68 11.66 2.84
N GLU A 24 26.56 12.28 3.63
CA GLU A 24 26.40 12.35 5.09
C GLU A 24 25.14 13.13 5.49
N HIS A 25 24.84 14.24 4.80
CA HIS A 25 23.61 15.00 5.01
C HIS A 25 22.38 14.16 4.69
N CYS A 26 22.38 13.43 3.58
CA CYS A 26 21.27 12.57 3.18
C CYS A 26 21.10 11.31 4.04
N ASN A 27 22.18 10.71 4.56
CA ASN A 27 22.10 9.63 5.55
C ASN A 27 21.48 10.11 6.87
N LYS A 28 21.87 11.30 7.37
CA LYS A 28 21.15 11.96 8.48
C LYS A 28 19.70 12.27 8.12
N GLN A 29 19.39 12.34 6.83
CA GLN A 29 18.07 12.61 6.30
C GLN A 29 17.25 11.35 5.97
N GLU A 30 17.81 10.15 6.06
CA GLU A 30 17.04 8.89 5.99
C GLU A 30 16.17 8.73 7.24
N ASP A 31 16.76 8.99 8.42
CA ASP A 31 16.01 9.20 9.67
C ASP A 31 14.97 10.33 9.55
N LEU A 32 15.24 11.32 8.69
CA LEU A 32 14.33 12.43 8.44
C LEU A 32 13.22 12.06 7.46
N LEU A 33 13.43 11.16 6.50
CA LEU A 33 12.36 10.62 5.67
C LEU A 33 11.36 9.87 6.55
N GLN A 34 11.84 9.08 7.50
CA GLN A 34 11.00 8.44 8.52
C GLN A 34 10.25 9.47 9.36
N ARG A 35 10.87 10.61 9.70
CA ARG A 35 10.15 11.73 10.36
C ARG A 35 9.17 12.43 9.42
N CYS A 36 9.47 12.58 8.13
CA CYS A 36 8.54 13.15 7.15
C CYS A 36 7.30 12.26 7.02
N SER A 37 7.47 10.93 7.08
CA SER A 37 6.36 9.97 7.00
C SER A 37 5.54 9.89 8.29
N MET A 38 6.11 10.21 9.47
CA MET A 38 5.33 10.33 10.72
C MET A 38 4.24 11.40 10.65
N ALA A 39 4.45 12.48 9.87
CA ALA A 39 3.45 13.53 9.65
C ALA A 39 2.35 13.13 8.65
N LEU A 40 2.51 11.96 8.03
CA LEU A 40 1.56 11.35 7.10
C LEU A 40 1.11 10.03 7.72
N PRO A 41 0.33 10.02 8.82
CA PRO A 41 -0.12 8.79 9.50
C PRO A 41 -0.53 7.69 8.51
N VAL A 42 -1.22 8.10 7.46
CA VAL A 42 -1.47 7.48 6.15
C VAL A 42 -0.42 6.50 5.61
N LEU A 43 0.86 6.77 5.78
CA LEU A 43 2.01 6.05 5.23
C LEU A 43 2.60 5.00 6.15
N SER A 44 2.33 5.09 7.45
CA SER A 44 3.15 4.38 8.43
C SER A 44 2.36 3.79 9.60
N SER A 45 1.12 4.22 9.85
CA SER A 45 0.22 3.52 10.76
C SER A 45 -1.23 3.62 10.27
N PRO A 46 -1.98 2.51 10.35
CA PRO A 46 -3.42 2.49 10.10
C PRO A 46 -4.29 3.22 11.14
N GLU A 47 -3.70 4.09 11.96
CA GLU A 47 -4.38 5.04 12.86
C GLU A 47 -5.08 6.18 12.07
N ILE A 48 -5.53 5.85 10.86
CA ILE A 48 -6.08 6.70 9.83
C ILE A 48 -7.50 7.13 10.26
N SER A 49 -7.57 8.05 11.22
CA SER A 49 -8.75 8.84 11.52
C SER A 49 -8.44 10.28 11.17
N PHE A 50 -8.95 10.70 10.02
CA PHE A 50 -8.95 12.09 9.60
C PHE A 50 -9.85 12.92 10.51
N ALA A 51 -9.57 14.22 10.49
CA ALA A 51 -10.36 15.25 11.13
C ALA A 51 -11.86 15.17 10.79
N LEU A 52 -12.66 15.53 11.77
CA LEU A 52 -14.08 15.19 11.85
C LEU A 52 -14.97 16.37 11.50
N THR A 53 -14.36 17.54 11.50
CA THR A 53 -14.96 18.81 11.16
C THR A 53 -14.04 19.54 10.18
N ARG A 54 -14.60 20.53 9.49
CA ARG A 54 -13.82 21.38 8.60
C ARG A 54 -12.69 22.08 9.36
N GLU A 55 -12.92 22.50 10.60
CA GLU A 55 -11.94 23.17 11.45
C GLU A 55 -10.81 22.23 11.90
N GLU A 56 -11.13 20.99 12.26
CA GLU A 56 -10.11 19.98 12.55
C GLU A 56 -9.32 19.65 11.28
N LEU A 57 -10.00 19.59 10.12
CA LEU A 57 -9.39 19.20 8.85
C LEU A 57 -8.42 20.27 8.37
N ASP A 58 -8.80 21.54 8.48
CA ASP A 58 -7.93 22.67 8.15
C ASP A 58 -6.65 22.66 9.00
N LYS A 59 -6.74 22.27 10.28
CA LYS A 59 -5.56 22.09 11.16
C LYS A 59 -4.70 20.90 10.72
N SER A 60 -5.30 19.73 10.50
CA SER A 60 -4.59 18.54 10.02
C SER A 60 -3.91 18.79 8.66
N CYS A 61 -4.51 19.59 7.80
CA CYS A 61 -3.98 19.94 6.49
C CYS A 61 -2.69 20.78 6.53
N ILE A 62 -2.38 21.44 7.64
CA ILE A 62 -1.09 22.10 7.84
C ILE A 62 0.02 21.04 7.94
N GLU A 63 -0.18 20.05 8.79
CA GLU A 63 0.78 18.96 9.03
C GLU A 63 0.92 18.05 7.81
N LEU A 64 -0.20 17.66 7.18
CA LEU A 64 -0.17 16.79 5.99
C LEU A 64 0.61 17.44 4.85
N ARG A 65 0.38 18.73 4.58
CA ARG A 65 1.13 19.46 3.54
C ARG A 65 2.60 19.65 3.90
N ALA A 66 2.91 19.88 5.18
CA ALA A 66 4.28 19.94 5.64
C ALA A 66 5.01 18.60 5.43
N GLY A 67 4.34 17.48 5.74
CA GLY A 67 4.84 16.13 5.48
C GLY A 67 5.12 15.85 4.00
N ILE A 68 4.17 16.13 3.10
CA ILE A 68 4.37 16.00 1.65
C ILE A 68 5.56 16.84 1.17
N LYS A 69 5.64 18.11 1.59
CA LYS A 69 6.74 19.00 1.22
C LYS A 69 8.09 18.51 1.73
N CYS A 70 8.12 17.89 2.92
CA CYS A 70 9.31 17.26 3.50
C CYS A 70 9.80 16.10 2.62
N ILE A 71 8.89 15.22 2.20
CA ILE A 71 9.18 14.10 1.29
C ILE A 71 9.66 14.60 -0.08
N ASP A 72 9.00 15.60 -0.66
CA ASP A 72 9.39 16.17 -1.96
C ASP A 72 10.81 16.77 -1.90
N ASN A 73 11.12 17.54 -0.86
CA ASN A 73 12.44 18.14 -0.69
C ASN A 73 13.52 17.07 -0.49
N TYR A 74 13.26 16.05 0.33
CA TYR A 74 14.17 14.92 0.48
C TYR A 74 14.43 14.23 -0.87
N THR A 75 13.37 13.96 -1.63
CA THR A 75 13.45 13.34 -2.95
C THR A 75 14.28 14.18 -3.91
N GLU A 76 14.12 15.50 -3.91
CA GLU A 76 14.86 16.40 -4.79
C GLU A 76 16.36 16.50 -4.47
N VAL A 77 16.69 16.51 -3.19
CA VAL A 77 18.07 16.72 -2.71
C VAL A 77 18.87 15.44 -2.64
N CYS A 78 18.24 14.33 -2.24
CA CYS A 78 18.94 13.11 -1.83
C CYS A 78 18.84 11.94 -2.82
N MET A 79 18.04 12.06 -3.88
CA MET A 79 17.87 10.98 -4.86
C MET A 79 18.34 11.39 -6.25
N GLU A 80 18.84 10.43 -7.02
CA GLU A 80 19.16 10.62 -8.44
C GLU A 80 17.88 10.81 -9.27
N LYS A 81 18.00 11.39 -10.48
CA LYS A 81 16.83 11.69 -11.33
C LYS A 81 15.98 10.45 -11.67
N SER A 82 16.61 9.30 -11.88
CA SER A 82 15.93 8.02 -12.10
C SER A 82 15.14 7.58 -10.87
N GLU A 83 15.74 7.68 -9.68
CA GLU A 83 15.15 7.33 -8.39
C GLU A 83 14.00 8.27 -8.04
N GLN A 84 14.14 9.58 -8.30
CA GLN A 84 13.08 10.58 -8.09
C GLN A 84 11.79 10.21 -8.81
N VAL A 85 11.87 9.71 -10.05
CA VAL A 85 10.68 9.30 -10.83
C VAL A 85 9.99 8.12 -10.18
N VAL A 86 10.76 7.12 -9.75
CA VAL A 86 10.23 5.93 -9.09
C VAL A 86 9.61 6.31 -7.74
N PHE A 87 10.33 7.05 -6.91
CA PHE A 87 9.90 7.43 -5.57
C PHE A 87 8.67 8.34 -5.59
N ARG A 88 8.63 9.37 -6.44
CA ARG A 88 7.42 10.21 -6.61
C ARG A 88 6.22 9.40 -7.06
N ARG A 89 6.42 8.41 -7.93
CA ARG A 89 5.35 7.48 -8.32
C ARG A 89 4.84 6.69 -7.12
N MET A 90 5.70 6.27 -6.19
CA MET A 90 5.28 5.52 -5.00
C MET A 90 4.34 6.34 -4.10
N TYR A 91 4.59 7.65 -3.94
CA TYR A 91 3.83 8.54 -3.05
C TYR A 91 2.73 9.37 -3.75
N ALA A 92 2.58 9.27 -5.07
CA ALA A 92 1.63 10.08 -5.84
C ALA A 92 0.19 9.95 -5.34
N GLY A 93 -0.28 8.72 -5.02
CA GLY A 93 -1.65 8.51 -4.55
C GLY A 93 -1.98 9.29 -3.26
N ILE A 94 -1.01 9.38 -2.37
CA ILE A 94 -1.13 10.07 -1.08
C ILE A 94 -1.06 11.59 -1.28
N THR A 95 -0.14 12.03 -2.13
CA THR A 95 -0.02 13.44 -2.53
C THR A 95 -1.34 13.94 -3.12
N ASP A 96 -1.95 13.16 -4.02
CA ASP A 96 -3.23 13.48 -4.65
C ASP A 96 -4.35 13.58 -3.61
N VAL A 97 -4.47 12.60 -2.71
CA VAL A 97 -5.50 12.62 -1.66
C VAL A 97 -5.31 13.81 -0.73
N VAL A 98 -4.08 14.09 -0.26
CA VAL A 98 -3.80 15.26 0.59
C VAL A 98 -4.19 16.54 -0.14
N GLN A 99 -3.85 16.66 -1.43
CA GLN A 99 -4.17 17.85 -2.22
C GLN A 99 -5.68 18.04 -2.37
N GLU A 100 -6.42 16.98 -2.71
CA GLU A 100 -7.88 17.03 -2.89
C GLU A 100 -8.64 17.23 -1.56
N LEU A 101 -8.21 16.54 -0.50
CA LEU A 101 -8.82 16.63 0.81
C LEU A 101 -8.62 18.01 1.45
N CYS A 102 -7.44 18.59 1.26
CA CYS A 102 -7.08 19.88 1.84
C CYS A 102 -7.47 21.07 0.97
N THR A 103 -8.01 20.84 -0.22
CA THR A 103 -8.54 21.88 -1.10
C THR A 103 -10.06 21.84 -1.05
N ARG A 104 -10.70 22.99 -0.85
CA ARG A 104 -12.17 23.06 -0.85
C ARG A 104 -12.70 22.60 -2.20
N GLY A 105 -13.67 21.68 -2.17
CA GLY A 105 -14.27 21.11 -3.37
C GLY A 105 -15.03 19.84 -3.05
N THR A 106 -15.50 19.18 -4.10
CA THR A 106 -16.39 18.01 -4.02
C THR A 106 -15.79 16.85 -3.23
N TYR A 107 -14.49 16.60 -3.35
CA TYR A 107 -13.83 15.52 -2.61
C TYR A 107 -13.80 15.77 -1.10
N GLN A 108 -13.48 17.01 -0.69
CA GLN A 108 -13.52 17.41 0.71
C GLN A 108 -14.95 17.38 1.26
N ASP A 109 -15.93 17.86 0.49
CA ASP A 109 -17.33 17.87 0.91
C ASP A 109 -17.87 16.43 1.09
N GLU A 110 -17.51 15.52 0.16
CA GLU A 110 -17.85 14.10 0.26
C GLU A 110 -17.16 13.41 1.44
N TYR A 111 -15.89 13.73 1.70
CA TYR A 111 -15.18 13.26 2.89
C TYR A 111 -15.91 13.69 4.18
N LEU A 112 -16.25 14.98 4.29
CA LEU A 112 -16.93 15.53 5.47
C LEU A 112 -18.36 14.98 5.64
N ARG A 113 -19.04 14.60 4.54
CA ARG A 113 -20.36 13.94 4.58
C ARG A 113 -20.35 12.65 5.39
N HIS A 114 -19.26 11.89 5.35
CA HIS A 114 -19.13 10.59 6.01
C HIS A 114 -18.40 10.65 7.37
N ALA A 115 -17.60 11.69 7.59
CA ALA A 115 -16.67 11.81 8.72
C ALA A 115 -17.33 11.59 10.09
N ASP A 116 -18.51 12.19 10.32
CA ASP A 116 -19.22 12.09 11.60
C ASP A 116 -19.64 10.67 11.97
N CYS A 117 -20.06 9.86 10.99
CA CYS A 117 -20.45 8.47 11.24
C CYS A 117 -19.22 7.57 11.39
N VAL A 118 -18.26 7.69 10.46
CA VAL A 118 -17.03 6.88 10.46
C VAL A 118 -16.25 7.06 11.77
N LYS A 119 -16.26 8.28 12.35
CA LYS A 119 -15.72 8.54 13.70
C LYS A 119 -16.27 7.61 14.78
N LYS A 120 -17.58 7.38 14.76
CA LYS A 120 -18.26 6.63 15.84
C LYS A 120 -17.88 5.16 15.81
N VAL A 121 -17.59 4.64 14.62
CA VAL A 121 -17.14 3.25 14.40
C VAL A 121 -15.62 3.11 14.34
N ARG A 122 -14.90 4.18 14.68
CA ARG A 122 -13.44 4.20 14.65
C ARG A 122 -12.81 3.07 15.49
N PRO A 123 -13.25 2.76 16.72
CA PRO A 123 -12.64 1.70 17.51
C PRO A 123 -12.70 0.31 16.84
N GLU A 124 -13.83 0.00 16.19
CA GLU A 124 -14.01 -1.23 15.44
C GLU A 124 -13.18 -1.22 14.15
N TYR A 125 -13.18 -0.08 13.46
CA TYR A 125 -12.40 0.16 12.26
C TYR A 125 -10.89 0.01 12.50
N GLU A 126 -10.33 0.58 13.57
CA GLU A 126 -8.91 0.49 13.95
C GLU A 126 -8.48 -0.95 14.28
N THR A 127 -9.43 -1.85 14.60
CA THR A 127 -9.10 -3.26 14.82
C THR A 127 -8.79 -3.98 13.50
N CYS A 128 -9.33 -3.51 12.38
CA CYS A 128 -9.15 -4.13 11.07
C CYS A 128 -7.71 -4.09 10.55
N SER A 129 -6.88 -3.20 11.09
CA SER A 129 -5.54 -2.95 10.56
C SER A 129 -4.41 -3.63 11.33
N LYS A 130 -4.68 -4.13 12.54
CA LYS A 130 -3.64 -4.66 13.44
C LYS A 130 -2.80 -5.75 12.80
N ASN A 131 -3.43 -6.67 12.06
CA ASN A 131 -2.71 -7.74 11.36
C ASN A 131 -1.80 -7.19 10.27
N TYR A 132 -2.25 -6.15 9.56
CA TYR A 132 -1.48 -5.50 8.51
C TYR A 132 -0.26 -4.75 9.10
N GLU A 133 -0.43 -4.06 10.22
CA GLU A 133 0.66 -3.38 10.96
C GLU A 133 1.75 -4.35 11.41
N VAL A 134 1.34 -5.45 12.03
CA VAL A 134 2.25 -6.49 12.50
C VAL A 134 2.99 -7.09 11.30
N THR A 135 2.29 -7.35 10.20
CA THR A 135 2.88 -7.88 8.96
C THR A 135 3.93 -6.94 8.38
N LEU A 136 3.63 -5.64 8.26
CA LEU A 136 4.59 -4.64 7.77
C LEU A 136 5.82 -4.54 8.68
N THR A 137 5.62 -4.57 9.99
CA THR A 137 6.71 -4.49 10.97
C THR A 137 7.60 -5.73 10.92
N SER A 138 7.01 -6.93 10.81
CA SER A 138 7.78 -8.17 10.73
C SER A 138 8.63 -8.24 9.46
N LEU A 139 8.09 -7.77 8.33
CA LEU A 139 8.81 -7.74 7.06
C LEU A 139 9.87 -6.64 7.02
N GLY A 140 9.58 -5.47 7.61
CA GLY A 140 10.53 -4.37 7.79
C GLY A 140 11.82 -4.75 8.54
N ASN A 141 11.71 -5.67 9.50
CA ASN A 141 12.85 -6.16 10.28
C ASN A 141 13.65 -7.27 9.58
N GLN A 142 13.17 -7.79 8.45
CA GLN A 142 13.76 -8.94 7.75
C GLN A 142 14.61 -8.54 6.52
N TYR A 143 14.77 -7.22 6.27
CA TYR A 143 15.51 -6.65 5.14
C TYR A 143 17.04 -6.92 5.12
N GLU A 144 17.60 -7.62 6.12
CA GLU A 144 19.00 -8.04 6.10
C GLU A 144 19.26 -9.32 5.27
N THR A 145 18.21 -10.02 4.83
CA THR A 145 18.35 -11.21 3.96
C THR A 145 17.70 -10.98 2.60
N ASP A 146 18.56 -10.91 1.60
CA ASP A 146 18.35 -10.79 0.15
C ASP A 146 16.95 -11.15 -0.39
N SER A 147 16.28 -10.15 -0.99
CA SER A 147 15.00 -10.20 -1.71
C SER A 147 13.77 -10.66 -0.92
N GLY A 148 12.81 -9.74 -0.69
CA GLY A 148 11.50 -10.09 -0.16
C GLY A 148 10.90 -11.23 -0.97
N SER A 149 10.65 -12.36 -0.31
CA SER A 149 10.20 -13.56 -0.99
C SER A 149 8.81 -13.33 -1.60
N HIS A 150 8.45 -14.09 -2.64
CA HIS A 150 7.08 -14.07 -3.17
C HIS A 150 6.03 -14.36 -2.07
N GLU A 151 6.42 -15.07 -1.01
CA GLU A 151 5.61 -15.34 0.17
C GLU A 151 5.41 -14.11 1.07
N ASP A 152 6.45 -13.29 1.26
CA ASP A 152 6.36 -12.03 2.02
C ASP A 152 5.44 -11.02 1.32
N LEU A 153 5.60 -10.91 -0.01
CA LEU A 153 4.74 -10.06 -0.83
C LEU A 153 3.28 -10.49 -0.76
N ARG A 154 3.04 -11.80 -0.91
CA ARG A 154 1.71 -12.40 -0.77
C ARG A 154 1.12 -12.11 0.62
N THR A 155 1.90 -12.32 1.68
CA THR A 155 1.45 -12.11 3.07
C THR A 155 1.08 -10.64 3.33
N MET A 156 1.93 -9.70 2.89
CA MET A 156 1.66 -8.26 2.98
C MET A 156 0.40 -7.87 2.19
N CYS A 157 0.26 -8.39 0.97
CA CYS A 157 -0.88 -8.07 0.13
C CYS A 157 -2.19 -8.65 0.68
N CYS A 158 -2.18 -9.86 1.21
CA CYS A 158 -3.38 -10.48 1.77
C CYS A 158 -3.84 -9.79 3.06
N SER A 159 -2.91 -9.44 3.97
CA SER A 159 -3.28 -8.66 5.16
C SER A 159 -3.79 -7.26 4.81
N PHE A 160 -3.27 -6.64 3.75
CA PHE A 160 -3.83 -5.38 3.23
C PHE A 160 -5.25 -5.54 2.67
N GLN A 161 -5.53 -6.61 1.90
CA GLN A 161 -6.88 -6.88 1.40
C GLN A 161 -7.87 -7.17 2.54
N GLU A 162 -7.46 -7.92 3.55
CA GLU A 162 -8.27 -8.17 4.75
C GLU A 162 -8.60 -6.86 5.47
N TYR A 163 -7.62 -5.97 5.62
CA TYR A 163 -7.82 -4.65 6.19
C TYR A 163 -8.88 -3.84 5.41
N LEU A 164 -8.77 -3.77 4.08
CA LEU A 164 -9.75 -3.05 3.26
C LEU A 164 -11.16 -3.65 3.42
N GLN A 165 -11.30 -4.96 3.33
CA GLN A 165 -12.60 -5.64 3.44
C GLN A 165 -13.22 -5.52 4.83
N CYS A 166 -12.42 -5.66 5.89
CA CYS A 166 -12.89 -5.49 7.26
C CYS A 166 -13.38 -4.06 7.49
N SER A 167 -12.60 -3.07 7.02
CA SER A 167 -12.94 -1.65 7.17
C SER A 167 -14.22 -1.29 6.42
N GLU A 168 -14.33 -1.73 5.17
CA GLU A 168 -15.51 -1.51 4.33
C GLU A 168 -16.77 -2.12 4.97
N ARG A 169 -16.72 -3.38 5.41
CA ARG A 169 -17.86 -4.05 6.09
C ARG A 169 -18.24 -3.37 7.40
N THR A 170 -17.27 -2.92 8.19
CA THR A 170 -17.51 -2.22 9.45
C THR A 170 -18.24 -0.91 9.22
N VAL A 171 -17.80 -0.12 8.23
CA VAL A 171 -18.47 1.14 7.87
C VAL A 171 -19.82 0.87 7.22
N GLN A 172 -19.94 -0.13 6.35
CA GLN A 172 -21.20 -0.47 5.68
C GLN A 172 -22.33 -0.76 6.68
N ARG A 173 -22.04 -1.58 7.70
CA ARG A 173 -23.03 -1.99 8.71
C ARG A 173 -23.58 -0.83 9.54
N SER A 174 -22.81 0.25 9.69
CA SER A 174 -23.12 1.32 10.63
C SER A 174 -23.41 2.66 9.98
N CYS A 175 -22.84 2.91 8.80
CA CYS A 175 -22.85 4.19 8.09
C CYS A 175 -23.42 4.11 6.68
N GLY A 176 -23.70 2.91 6.17
CA GLY A 176 -24.31 2.69 4.85
C GLY A 176 -23.29 2.51 3.72
N ASP A 177 -23.82 2.15 2.55
CA ASP A 177 -23.02 1.73 1.39
C ASP A 177 -22.13 2.85 0.83
N ASP A 178 -22.65 4.08 0.74
CA ASP A 178 -21.88 5.24 0.26
C ASP A 178 -20.60 5.46 1.10
N ALA A 179 -20.74 5.44 2.43
CA ALA A 179 -19.64 5.65 3.36
C ALA A 179 -18.63 4.50 3.28
N ALA A 180 -19.10 3.27 3.08
CA ALA A 180 -18.26 2.09 2.92
C ALA A 180 -17.43 2.16 1.63
N LEU A 181 -18.08 2.49 0.51
CA LEU A 181 -17.41 2.66 -0.79
C LEU A 181 -16.38 3.78 -0.75
N PHE A 182 -16.75 4.93 -0.16
CA PHE A 182 -15.84 6.04 0.04
C PHE A 182 -14.63 5.61 0.90
N THR A 183 -14.86 4.95 2.04
CA THR A 183 -13.80 4.48 2.93
C THR A 183 -12.85 3.51 2.22
N SER A 184 -13.37 2.51 1.51
CA SER A 184 -12.56 1.53 0.76
C SER A 184 -11.71 2.21 -0.32
N ALA A 185 -12.30 3.12 -1.09
CA ALA A 185 -11.59 3.89 -2.11
C ALA A 185 -10.53 4.82 -1.50
N PHE A 186 -10.87 5.46 -0.39
CA PHE A 186 -10.00 6.34 0.37
C PHE A 186 -8.74 5.59 0.83
N LEU A 187 -8.90 4.45 1.52
CA LEU A 187 -7.78 3.64 2.03
C LEU A 187 -6.90 3.08 0.92
N LYS A 188 -7.51 2.66 -0.20
CA LYS A 188 -6.76 2.15 -1.35
C LYS A 188 -5.90 3.22 -2.02
N ARG A 189 -6.34 4.48 -2.05
CA ARG A 189 -5.54 5.61 -2.59
C ARG A 189 -4.44 6.04 -1.63
N MET A 190 -4.68 5.85 -0.35
CA MET A 190 -3.74 6.15 0.72
C MET A 190 -2.65 5.10 0.90
N ALA A 191 -2.86 3.88 0.44
CA ALA A 191 -1.78 2.93 0.29
C ALA A 191 -0.76 3.43 -0.74
N SER A 192 0.53 3.25 -0.45
CA SER A 192 1.61 3.52 -1.41
C SER A 192 1.29 2.83 -2.75
N ASN A 193 1.64 3.48 -3.86
CA ASN A 193 1.49 2.87 -5.17
C ASN A 193 2.33 1.59 -5.32
N ILE A 194 3.34 1.37 -4.46
CA ILE A 194 4.01 0.06 -4.30
C ILE A 194 2.97 -1.00 -3.96
N ILE A 195 2.33 -0.86 -2.80
CA ILE A 195 1.30 -1.80 -2.32
C ILE A 195 0.21 -1.94 -3.37
N LYS A 196 -0.27 -0.82 -3.92
CA LYS A 196 -1.30 -0.85 -4.95
C LYS A 196 -0.88 -1.69 -6.15
N ASN A 197 0.34 -1.50 -6.68
CA ASN A 197 0.82 -2.17 -7.89
C ASN A 197 1.17 -3.65 -7.63
N PHE A 198 1.83 -3.97 -6.52
CA PHE A 198 2.19 -5.34 -6.18
C PHE A 198 0.99 -6.17 -5.73
N CYS A 199 -0.01 -5.54 -5.11
CA CYS A 199 -1.21 -6.22 -4.61
C CYS A 199 -2.38 -6.21 -5.60
N LEU A 200 -2.17 -5.82 -6.87
CA LEU A 200 -3.22 -5.91 -7.90
C LEU A 200 -3.65 -7.35 -8.17
N GLU A 201 -2.69 -8.28 -8.10
CA GLU A 201 -2.88 -9.70 -8.48
C GLU A 201 -3.36 -10.55 -7.29
N TYR A 202 -2.95 -10.21 -6.07
CA TYR A 202 -3.35 -10.92 -4.85
C TYR A 202 -4.79 -10.56 -4.45
N ARG A 203 -5.77 -11.30 -4.99
CA ARG A 203 -7.19 -11.24 -4.60
C ARG A 203 -7.81 -12.62 -4.48
N GLY A 204 -8.69 -12.80 -3.49
CA GLY A 204 -9.56 -13.98 -3.38
C GLY A 204 -8.78 -15.26 -3.04
N GLN A 205 -8.72 -16.21 -3.99
CA GLN A 205 -8.15 -17.56 -3.80
C GLN A 205 -6.68 -17.56 -3.39
N GLU A 206 -5.87 -16.61 -3.87
CA GLU A 206 -4.46 -16.52 -3.50
C GLU A 206 -4.25 -16.14 -2.04
N CYS A 207 -5.22 -15.47 -1.43
CA CYS A 207 -5.23 -15.18 0.00
C CYS A 207 -5.96 -16.24 0.84
N GLY A 208 -6.39 -17.35 0.21
CA GLY A 208 -7.11 -18.42 0.90
C GLY A 208 -8.51 -18.02 1.35
N VAL A 209 -9.10 -16.95 0.81
CA VAL A 209 -10.48 -16.55 1.09
C VAL A 209 -11.39 -17.56 0.39
N THR A 210 -11.80 -18.59 1.12
CA THR A 210 -12.92 -19.44 0.74
C THR A 210 -14.20 -18.61 0.85
N ASP A 211 -14.83 -18.31 -0.28
CA ASP A 211 -16.20 -17.80 -0.28
C ASP A 211 -17.04 -18.77 0.56
N SER A 212 -17.56 -18.28 1.68
CA SER A 212 -18.51 -19.01 2.50
C SER A 212 -19.86 -18.96 1.79
N GLY A 213 -20.00 -19.81 0.77
CA GLY A 213 -21.18 -19.93 -0.06
C GLY A 213 -21.39 -21.36 -0.52
N THR A 214 -22.22 -22.09 0.24
CA THR A 214 -22.83 -23.40 -0.07
C THR A 214 -21.98 -24.66 0.15
N SER A 215 -22.07 -25.18 1.37
CA SER A 215 -21.92 -26.62 1.65
C SER A 215 -22.89 -27.41 0.78
N ASN A 216 -22.41 -28.43 0.06
CA ASN A 216 -23.15 -29.67 -0.20
C ASN A 216 -22.17 -30.81 -0.50
N GLN A 217 -21.89 -31.57 0.57
CA GLN A 217 -21.73 -33.03 0.66
C GLN A 217 -20.93 -33.79 -0.41
N LEU A 218 -19.83 -34.41 0.06
CA LEU A 218 -19.10 -35.48 -0.62
C LEU A 218 -20.00 -36.63 -1.09
N SER A 219 -19.63 -37.24 -2.22
CA SER A 219 -19.68 -38.70 -2.36
C SER A 219 -18.61 -39.21 -3.33
N LEU A 220 -17.57 -39.81 -2.74
CA LEU A 220 -16.65 -40.74 -3.38
C LEU A 220 -17.40 -42.04 -3.67
N VAL A 221 -17.44 -42.49 -4.93
CA VAL A 221 -17.63 -43.91 -5.25
C VAL A 221 -16.64 -44.30 -6.34
N LEU A 222 -15.53 -44.88 -5.91
CA LEU A 222 -14.70 -45.78 -6.70
C LEU A 222 -15.21 -47.20 -6.45
N LEU A 223 -15.74 -47.90 -7.45
CA LEU A 223 -15.66 -49.35 -7.52
C LEU A 223 -15.68 -49.83 -8.99
N SER A 224 -14.58 -50.50 -9.33
CA SER A 224 -14.29 -51.28 -10.52
C SER A 224 -15.25 -52.45 -10.74
N VAL A 225 -15.67 -52.69 -11.99
CA VAL A 225 -16.05 -54.05 -12.44
C VAL A 225 -15.44 -54.33 -13.81
N THR A 226 -14.65 -55.39 -13.83
CA THR A 226 -13.98 -56.01 -14.97
C THR A 226 -14.94 -56.73 -15.92
N MET A 227 -14.69 -56.56 -17.22
CA MET A 227 -14.70 -57.54 -18.31
C MET A 227 -15.86 -58.58 -18.36
N ILE A 228 -16.84 -58.39 -19.26
CA ILE A 228 -17.50 -59.48 -20.00
C ILE A 228 -17.80 -59.01 -21.43
N PHE A 229 -17.09 -59.60 -22.40
CA PHE A 229 -17.44 -59.63 -23.83
C PHE A 229 -18.83 -60.27 -24.01
N PRO A 230 -19.56 -59.88 -25.07
CA PRO A 230 -19.85 -60.92 -26.04
C PRO A 230 -19.56 -60.49 -27.47
N PHE A 231 -18.96 -61.46 -28.14
CA PHE A 231 -18.86 -61.65 -29.58
C PHE A 231 -20.23 -61.62 -30.28
N VAL A 232 -20.15 -61.54 -31.62
CA VAL A 232 -21.17 -61.88 -32.65
C VAL A 232 -21.88 -60.65 -33.26
N SER A 233 -21.34 -60.04 -34.32
CA SER A 233 -21.36 -60.41 -35.76
C SER A 233 -22.58 -59.88 -36.54
N ALA A 234 -22.32 -58.95 -37.47
CA ALA A 234 -22.93 -58.84 -38.81
C ALA A 234 -22.20 -57.71 -39.59
N LEU A 235 -21.24 -58.05 -40.47
CA LEU A 235 -21.39 -58.13 -41.95
C LEU A 235 -21.55 -56.73 -42.60
N VAL A 236 -20.45 -56.06 -42.98
CA VAL A 236 -19.73 -56.06 -44.29
C VAL A 236 -20.53 -55.39 -45.44
N PRO A 237 -19.94 -54.42 -46.17
CA PRO A 237 -20.57 -53.69 -47.27
C PRO A 237 -20.32 -54.33 -48.64
N ALA A 238 -21.32 -54.25 -49.52
CA ALA A 238 -21.27 -54.11 -50.99
C ALA A 238 -22.64 -54.44 -51.58
#